data_AF-A0A1Q4GE57-F1
#
_entry.id   AF-A0A1Q4GE57-F1
#
_cell.length_a   1.000
_cell.length_b   1.000
_cell.length_c   1.000
_cell.angle_alpha   90.00
_cell.angle_beta   90.00
_cell.angle_gamma   90.00
#
_symmetry.space_group_name_H-M   'P 1'
#
loop_
_entity.id
_entity.type
_entity.pdbx_description
1 polymer ?
#
loop_
_entity_poly.entity_id
_entity_poly.type
_entity_poly.pdbx_seq_one_letter_code
_entity_poly.pdbx_strand_id
1 'polypeptide(L)'
;MKVFVTGATGFVGTAVVQELLGAGHKVLGLARSEASAKRLIEAGAEVHYGDLTDFERLKLGAKAADAVIHLGFVHDFGRFQEMCELDKEVIGAIGDALVGTDKPFIITSGTALFSKDGITTEQDRSVNHPHPRIATENAADDQVAKGVRVAVIRLSPSVHGEGDKIGFVPLFIKIAREKGVSAVIGGGNNRWPAVHRLDAARLYRLALEKPFASGTRYHAVAEEGIELKNIASEIAERLAIPLVSINSQEAELHFSWFMHFAALDNPTSSEWTRNALDWKPLHPTLQEDLKGSYYFSDNR
;
A
#
# COMPACT_ATOMS: atom_id res chain seq x y z
N MET A 1 -11.34 0.66 -20.45
CA MET A 1 -11.64 2.02 -19.93
C MET A 1 -10.35 2.82 -19.83
N LYS A 2 -10.43 4.15 -19.79
CA LYS A 2 -9.30 5.06 -19.48
C LYS A 2 -9.28 5.31 -17.97
N VAL A 3 -8.16 5.01 -17.31
CA VAL A 3 -8.02 5.08 -15.84
C VAL A 3 -6.99 6.13 -15.46
N PHE A 4 -7.37 7.12 -14.67
CA PHE A 4 -6.44 8.08 -14.09
C PHE A 4 -5.78 7.48 -12.84
N VAL A 5 -4.45 7.43 -12.80
CA VAL A 5 -3.69 6.77 -11.73
C VAL A 5 -2.74 7.77 -11.08
N THR A 6 -2.96 8.08 -9.80
CA THR A 6 -1.95 8.79 -8.98
C THR A 6 -0.95 7.78 -8.44
N GLY A 7 0.29 8.20 -8.15
CA GLY A 7 1.33 7.27 -7.71
C GLY A 7 1.74 6.24 -8.78
N ALA A 8 1.39 6.47 -10.05
CA ALA A 8 1.56 5.55 -11.17
C ALA A 8 3.02 5.10 -11.42
N THR A 9 4.00 5.91 -11.00
CA THR A 9 5.43 5.59 -11.10
C THR A 9 6.05 5.07 -9.80
N GLY A 10 5.23 4.78 -8.79
CA GLY A 10 5.64 4.21 -7.51
C GLY A 10 5.75 2.69 -7.54
N PHE A 11 6.09 2.09 -6.39
CA PHE A 11 6.29 0.65 -6.26
C PHE A 11 5.01 -0.15 -6.60
N VAL A 12 3.91 0.06 -5.89
CA VAL A 12 2.63 -0.60 -6.24
C VAL A 12 2.06 -0.04 -7.55
N GLY A 13 2.15 1.28 -7.75
CA GLY A 13 1.62 1.96 -8.93
C GLY A 13 2.13 1.42 -10.25
N THR A 14 3.43 1.16 -10.39
CA THR A 14 3.97 0.61 -11.64
C THR A 14 3.43 -0.78 -11.95
N ALA A 15 3.16 -1.62 -10.93
CA ALA A 15 2.53 -2.92 -11.15
C ALA A 15 1.06 -2.76 -11.56
N VAL A 16 0.33 -1.85 -10.92
CA VAL A 16 -1.07 -1.52 -11.28
C VAL A 16 -1.15 -0.99 -12.72
N VAL A 17 -0.25 -0.10 -13.14
CA VAL A 17 -0.21 0.41 -14.51
C VAL A 17 -0.02 -0.73 -15.51
N GLN A 18 0.93 -1.64 -15.27
CA GLN A 18 1.17 -2.78 -16.15
C GLN A 18 -0.02 -3.74 -16.20
N GLU A 19 -0.64 -4.05 -15.06
CA GLU A 19 -1.83 -4.91 -15.00
C GLU A 19 -3.01 -4.30 -15.78
N LEU A 20 -3.27 -3.01 -15.62
CA LEU A 20 -4.35 -2.33 -16.34
C LEU A 20 -4.11 -2.32 -17.86
N LEU A 21 -2.89 -2.00 -18.29
CA LEU A 21 -2.52 -2.01 -19.71
C LEU A 21 -2.61 -3.42 -20.30
N GLY A 22 -2.12 -4.42 -19.58
CA GLY A 22 -2.20 -5.83 -19.97
C GLY A 22 -3.64 -6.33 -20.13
N ALA A 23 -4.58 -5.79 -19.36
CA ALA A 23 -6.01 -6.06 -19.47
C ALA A 23 -6.73 -5.19 -20.52
N GLY A 24 -6.00 -4.42 -21.34
CA GLY A 24 -6.57 -3.61 -22.42
C GLY A 24 -7.21 -2.30 -21.97
N HIS A 25 -6.95 -1.84 -20.74
CA HIS A 25 -7.30 -0.48 -20.33
C HIS A 25 -6.27 0.53 -20.84
N LYS A 26 -6.69 1.79 -20.94
CA LYS A 26 -5.78 2.92 -21.15
C LYS A 26 -5.45 3.52 -19.79
N VAL A 27 -4.19 3.90 -19.58
CA VAL A 27 -3.77 4.54 -18.34
C VAL A 27 -3.38 5.98 -18.60
N LEU A 28 -3.92 6.90 -17.82
CA LEU A 28 -3.47 8.28 -17.68
C LEU A 28 -2.74 8.40 -16.34
N GLY A 29 -1.41 8.36 -16.34
CA GLY A 29 -0.61 8.37 -15.11
C GLY A 29 -0.21 9.78 -14.70
N LEU A 30 -0.36 10.11 -13.42
CA LEU A 30 0.16 11.37 -12.84
C LEU A 30 1.69 11.33 -12.78
N ALA A 31 2.36 12.35 -13.34
CA ALA A 31 3.81 12.49 -13.31
C ALA A 31 4.23 13.88 -12.80
N ARG A 32 5.01 13.88 -11.71
CA ARG A 32 5.57 15.09 -11.09
C ARG A 32 6.91 15.55 -11.69
N SER A 33 7.47 14.80 -12.63
CA SER A 33 8.76 15.10 -13.25
C SER A 33 8.90 14.43 -14.61
N GLU A 34 9.83 14.94 -15.44
CA GLU A 34 10.15 14.33 -16.74
C GLU A 34 10.62 12.88 -16.62
N ALA A 35 11.35 12.54 -15.56
CA ALA A 35 11.77 11.16 -15.31
C ALA A 35 10.57 10.23 -15.05
N SER A 36 9.56 10.71 -14.32
CA SER A 36 8.31 9.96 -14.13
C SER A 36 7.49 9.90 -15.42
N ALA A 37 7.41 10.99 -16.18
CA ALA A 37 6.73 11.02 -17.47
C ALA A 37 7.33 10.01 -18.45
N LYS A 38 8.67 9.99 -18.57
CA LYS A 38 9.39 9.01 -19.40
C LYS A 38 9.07 7.58 -19.03
N ARG A 39 9.07 7.23 -17.73
CA ARG A 39 8.72 5.89 -17.26
C ARG A 39 7.29 5.48 -17.62
N LEU A 40 6.34 6.42 -17.60
CA LEU A 40 4.96 6.15 -18.04
C LEU A 40 4.88 5.91 -19.54
N ILE A 41 5.58 6.72 -20.34
CA ILE A 41 5.62 6.55 -21.80
C ILE A 41 6.24 5.21 -22.17
N GLU A 42 7.36 4.85 -21.55
CA GLU A 42 8.03 3.55 -21.73
C GLU A 42 7.13 2.37 -21.32
N ALA A 43 6.29 2.57 -20.31
CA ALA A 43 5.30 1.59 -19.89
C ALA A 43 4.10 1.47 -20.85
N GLY A 44 3.91 2.41 -21.80
CA GLY A 44 2.75 2.46 -22.69
C GLY A 44 1.56 3.27 -22.15
N ALA A 45 1.75 4.06 -21.09
CA ALA A 45 0.74 4.91 -20.50
C ALA A 45 0.80 6.37 -21.03
N GLU A 46 -0.35 7.05 -21.02
CA GLU A 46 -0.43 8.50 -21.25
C GLU A 46 0.04 9.26 -20.00
N VAL A 47 0.66 10.43 -20.21
CA VAL A 47 1.19 11.28 -19.13
C VAL A 47 0.20 12.39 -18.80
N HIS A 48 -0.09 12.56 -17.52
CA HIS A 48 -0.72 13.75 -16.97
C HIS A 48 0.24 14.45 -16.02
N TYR A 49 0.76 15.60 -16.42
CA TYR A 49 1.71 16.35 -15.60
C TYR A 49 1.01 17.03 -14.41
N GLY A 50 1.60 16.87 -13.23
CA GLY A 50 1.13 17.42 -11.96
C GLY A 50 1.68 16.63 -10.78
N ASP A 51 1.43 17.13 -9.58
CA ASP A 51 1.74 16.43 -8.33
C ASP A 51 0.54 16.44 -7.38
N LEU A 52 0.73 15.87 -6.19
CA LEU A 52 -0.34 15.72 -5.21
C LEU A 52 -0.77 17.06 -4.57
N THR A 53 0.02 18.12 -4.70
CA THR A 53 -0.34 19.47 -4.22
C THR A 53 -1.06 20.31 -5.27
N ASP A 54 -1.05 19.88 -6.54
CA ASP A 54 -1.78 20.55 -7.63
C ASP A 54 -3.21 20.00 -7.78
N PHE A 55 -4.09 20.47 -6.90
CA PHE A 55 -5.48 20.00 -6.83
C PHE A 55 -6.28 20.24 -8.12
N GLU A 56 -5.99 21.31 -8.86
CA GLU A 56 -6.65 21.57 -10.14
C GLU A 56 -6.20 20.58 -11.21
N ARG A 57 -4.91 20.22 -11.27
CA ARG A 57 -4.44 19.14 -12.14
C ARG A 57 -5.06 17.81 -11.75
N LEU A 58 -5.19 17.49 -10.47
CA LEU A 58 -5.84 16.25 -10.03
C LEU A 58 -7.30 16.16 -10.49
N LYS A 59 -8.06 17.25 -10.33
CA LYS A 59 -9.45 17.35 -10.84
C LYS A 59 -9.51 17.18 -12.35
N LEU A 60 -8.60 17.80 -13.11
CA LEU A 60 -8.53 17.66 -14.57
C LEU A 60 -8.25 16.21 -14.99
N GLY A 61 -7.32 15.54 -14.31
CA GLY A 61 -7.00 14.12 -14.55
C GLY A 61 -8.21 13.22 -14.29
N ALA A 62 -8.90 13.43 -13.16
CA ALA A 62 -10.11 12.68 -12.81
C ALA A 62 -11.26 12.89 -13.82
N LYS A 63 -11.46 14.11 -14.31
CA LYS A 63 -12.49 14.43 -15.32
C LYS A 63 -12.19 13.75 -16.67
N ALA A 64 -10.91 13.66 -17.05
CA ALA A 64 -10.45 13.13 -18.33
C ALA A 64 -10.43 11.59 -18.43
N ALA A 65 -10.76 10.87 -17.35
CA ALA A 65 -10.77 9.42 -17.29
C ALA A 65 -12.17 8.86 -16.97
N ASP A 66 -12.36 7.57 -17.19
CA ASP A 66 -13.58 6.82 -16.87
C ASP A 66 -13.59 6.33 -15.41
N ALA A 67 -12.41 6.26 -14.79
CA ALA A 67 -12.22 5.86 -13.40
C ALA A 67 -10.92 6.43 -12.83
N VAL A 68 -10.80 6.42 -11.50
CA VAL A 68 -9.60 6.88 -10.79
C VAL A 68 -9.09 5.81 -9.83
N ILE A 69 -7.79 5.55 -9.85
CA ILE A 69 -7.08 4.79 -8.82
C ILE A 69 -6.08 5.73 -8.14
N HIS A 70 -6.28 6.00 -6.87
CA HIS A 70 -5.39 6.83 -6.07
C HIS A 70 -4.46 5.95 -5.20
N LEU A 71 -3.19 5.86 -5.64
CA LEU A 71 -2.09 5.15 -4.95
C LEU A 71 -1.01 6.11 -4.43
N GLY A 72 -1.05 7.38 -4.83
CA GLY A 72 -0.02 8.35 -4.49
C GLY A 72 -0.13 8.81 -3.04
N PHE A 73 0.87 8.46 -2.23
CA PHE A 73 1.07 8.99 -0.88
C PHE A 73 2.50 9.51 -0.72
N VAL A 74 2.69 10.64 -0.04
CA VAL A 74 4.02 11.19 0.24
C VAL A 74 4.60 10.49 1.48
N HIS A 75 5.57 9.61 1.27
CA HIS A 75 6.19 8.80 2.33
C HIS A 75 7.29 9.57 3.08
N ASP A 76 6.94 10.74 3.63
CA ASP A 76 7.79 11.50 4.56
C ASP A 76 7.30 11.23 5.99
N PHE A 77 7.94 10.26 6.66
CA PHE A 77 7.56 9.87 8.02
C PHE A 77 7.94 10.93 9.07
N GLY A 78 8.85 11.87 8.76
CA GLY A 78 9.15 13.01 9.63
C GLY A 78 8.01 14.04 9.67
N ARG A 79 7.17 14.06 8.63
CA ARG A 79 6.00 14.94 8.49
C ARG A 79 4.71 14.16 8.34
N PHE A 80 4.64 12.97 8.94
CA PHE A 80 3.60 11.99 8.64
C PHE A 80 2.15 12.48 8.83
N GLN A 81 1.89 13.24 9.91
CA GLN A 81 0.57 13.85 10.15
C GLN A 81 0.19 14.80 9.02
N GLU A 82 1.12 15.67 8.61
CA GLU A 82 0.90 16.62 7.50
C GLU A 82 0.66 15.88 6.18
N MET A 83 1.41 14.80 5.92
CA MET A 83 1.21 13.99 4.71
C MET A 83 -0.15 13.28 4.71
N CYS A 84 -0.69 12.93 5.88
CA CYS A 84 -2.05 12.37 5.99
C CYS A 84 -3.14 13.42 5.77
N GLU A 85 -2.95 14.67 6.23
CA GLU A 85 -3.88 15.77 5.90
C GLU A 85 -3.84 16.11 4.40
N LEU A 86 -2.65 16.14 3.79
CA LEU A 86 -2.52 16.31 2.34
C LEU A 86 -3.26 15.19 1.59
N ASP A 87 -3.14 13.93 2.02
CA ASP A 87 -3.84 12.81 1.40
C ASP A 87 -5.36 12.98 1.44
N LYS A 88 -5.90 13.46 2.57
CA LYS A 88 -7.31 13.81 2.70
C LYS A 88 -7.72 14.91 1.72
N GLU A 89 -6.92 15.97 1.58
CA GLU A 89 -7.20 17.06 0.63
C GLU A 89 -7.16 16.57 -0.82
N VAL A 90 -6.22 15.70 -1.16
CA VAL A 90 -6.11 15.05 -2.48
C VAL A 90 -7.35 14.21 -2.79
N ILE A 91 -7.76 13.35 -1.86
CA ILE A 91 -8.97 12.53 -2.00
C ILE A 91 -10.19 13.43 -2.16
N GLY A 92 -10.26 14.52 -1.39
CA GLY A 92 -11.29 15.55 -1.51
C GLY A 92 -11.35 16.16 -2.91
N ALA A 93 -10.23 16.65 -3.42
CA ALA A 93 -10.15 17.29 -4.73
C ALA A 93 -10.54 16.33 -5.88
N ILE A 94 -10.06 15.09 -5.84
CA ILE A 94 -10.42 14.07 -6.83
C ILE A 94 -11.91 13.73 -6.73
N GLY A 95 -12.40 13.45 -5.53
CA GLY A 95 -13.80 13.09 -5.30
C GLY A 95 -14.79 14.19 -5.70
N ASP A 96 -14.47 15.46 -5.42
CA ASP A 96 -15.27 16.62 -5.83
C ASP A 96 -15.42 16.70 -7.36
N ALA A 97 -14.41 16.28 -8.11
CA ALA A 97 -14.48 16.21 -9.58
C ALA A 97 -15.35 15.06 -10.11
N LEU A 98 -15.70 14.09 -9.26
CA LEU A 98 -16.48 12.90 -9.60
C LEU A 98 -17.94 12.98 -9.12
N VAL A 99 -18.32 13.98 -8.33
CA VAL A 99 -19.71 14.21 -7.89
C VAL A 99 -20.65 14.29 -9.09
N GLY A 100 -21.78 13.58 -9.01
CA GLY A 100 -22.77 13.49 -10.10
C GLY A 100 -22.38 12.56 -11.25
N THR A 101 -21.28 11.82 -11.13
CA THR A 101 -20.87 10.76 -12.07
C THR A 101 -20.96 9.38 -11.40
N ASP A 102 -21.00 8.32 -12.20
CA ASP A 102 -20.88 6.93 -11.72
C ASP A 102 -19.46 6.34 -11.90
N LYS A 103 -18.46 7.22 -12.07
CA LYS A 103 -17.06 6.83 -12.30
C LYS A 103 -16.48 6.21 -11.01
N PRO A 104 -15.94 4.97 -11.06
CA PRO A 104 -15.31 4.36 -9.89
C PRO A 104 -14.12 5.16 -9.38
N PHE A 105 -14.05 5.35 -8.06
CA PHE A 105 -12.90 5.93 -7.37
C PHE A 105 -12.32 4.93 -6.37
N ILE A 106 -11.17 4.36 -6.69
CA ILE A 106 -10.47 3.40 -5.83
C ILE A 106 -9.36 4.12 -5.05
N ILE A 107 -9.46 4.12 -3.72
CA ILE A 107 -8.53 4.79 -2.81
C ILE A 107 -7.64 3.76 -2.12
N THR A 108 -6.38 4.11 -1.86
CA THR A 108 -5.43 3.23 -1.18
C THR A 108 -5.27 3.59 0.29
N SER A 109 -5.53 2.62 1.17
CA SER A 109 -5.33 2.69 2.62
C SER A 109 -4.38 1.57 3.06
N GLY A 110 -4.17 1.40 4.37
CA GLY A 110 -3.31 0.35 4.93
C GLY A 110 -4.00 -0.41 6.06
N THR A 111 -3.77 -1.71 6.15
CA THR A 111 -4.39 -2.57 7.17
C THR A 111 -3.87 -2.26 8.58
N ALA A 112 -2.64 -1.78 8.72
CA ALA A 112 -2.03 -1.41 10.00
C ALA A 112 -2.85 -0.38 10.81
N LEU A 113 -3.68 0.42 10.14
CA LEU A 113 -4.59 1.36 10.80
C LEU A 113 -5.66 0.67 11.65
N PHE A 114 -5.95 -0.60 11.37
CA PHE A 114 -7.02 -1.37 12.00
C PHE A 114 -6.47 -2.58 12.78
N SER A 115 -5.19 -2.54 13.16
CA SER A 115 -4.62 -3.55 14.05
C SER A 115 -5.37 -3.53 15.39
N LYS A 116 -5.78 -4.71 15.85
CA LYS A 116 -6.53 -4.91 17.10
C LYS A 116 -6.19 -6.29 17.67
N ASP A 117 -6.68 -6.57 18.87
CA ASP A 117 -6.69 -7.93 19.39
C ASP A 117 -7.57 -8.82 18.49
N GLY A 118 -7.02 -9.95 18.04
CA GLY A 118 -7.68 -10.86 17.10
C GLY A 118 -7.39 -10.52 15.63
N ILE A 119 -8.27 -10.94 14.72
CA ILE A 119 -8.08 -10.79 13.26
C ILE A 119 -8.84 -9.56 12.74
N THR A 120 -8.15 -8.75 11.93
CA THR A 120 -8.73 -7.63 11.20
C THR A 120 -9.43 -8.11 9.92
N THR A 121 -10.62 -7.59 9.66
CA THR A 121 -11.52 -7.97 8.55
C THR A 121 -11.99 -6.73 7.77
N GLU A 122 -12.51 -6.93 6.57
CA GLU A 122 -13.00 -5.85 5.71
C GLU A 122 -14.20 -5.08 6.30
N GLN A 123 -14.85 -5.62 7.33
CA GLN A 123 -15.94 -4.95 8.05
C GLN A 123 -15.45 -4.01 9.13
N ASP A 124 -14.18 -4.12 9.54
CA ASP A 124 -13.63 -3.24 10.57
C ASP A 124 -13.60 -1.79 10.06
N ARG A 125 -14.15 -0.92 10.89
CA ARG A 125 -14.23 0.54 10.69
C ARG A 125 -13.72 1.19 11.97
N SER A 126 -13.16 2.39 11.84
CA SER A 126 -12.76 3.18 13.00
C SER A 126 -12.97 4.64 12.68
N VAL A 127 -14.03 5.24 13.23
CA VAL A 127 -14.23 6.69 13.14
C VAL A 127 -13.45 7.32 14.30
N ASN A 128 -12.67 8.36 14.03
CA ASN A 128 -11.84 9.06 15.02
C ASN A 128 -10.70 8.23 15.64
N HIS A 129 -10.10 7.33 14.87
CA HIS A 129 -8.87 6.64 15.28
C HIS A 129 -7.75 7.66 15.56
N PRO A 130 -6.95 7.53 16.65
CA PRO A 130 -5.91 8.50 16.98
C PRO A 130 -4.74 8.52 15.98
N HIS A 131 -4.64 7.52 15.11
CA HIS A 131 -3.56 7.43 14.13
C HIS A 131 -3.83 8.34 12.91
N PRO A 132 -2.88 9.21 12.50
CA PRO A 132 -3.07 10.20 11.44
C PRO A 132 -3.58 9.63 10.11
N ARG A 133 -3.14 8.42 9.76
CA ARG A 133 -3.57 7.73 8.53
C ARG A 133 -5.09 7.53 8.43
N ILE A 134 -5.85 7.68 9.52
CA ILE A 134 -7.31 7.62 9.45
C ILE A 134 -7.91 8.69 8.54
N ALA A 135 -7.20 9.80 8.32
CA ALA A 135 -7.61 10.88 7.43
C ALA A 135 -8.00 10.37 6.02
N THR A 136 -7.33 9.32 5.52
CA THR A 136 -7.64 8.68 4.23
C THR A 136 -9.01 8.03 4.19
N GLU A 137 -9.35 7.19 5.19
CA GLU A 137 -10.64 6.50 5.18
C GLU A 137 -11.80 7.42 5.58
N ASN A 138 -11.55 8.41 6.44
CA ASN A 138 -12.52 9.47 6.70
C ASN A 138 -12.79 10.27 5.41
N ALA A 139 -11.76 10.63 4.65
CA ALA A 139 -11.94 11.33 3.38
C ALA A 139 -12.69 10.45 2.36
N ALA A 140 -12.44 9.14 2.33
CA ALA A 140 -13.19 8.22 1.50
C ALA A 140 -14.69 8.21 1.88
N ASP A 141 -15.01 8.14 3.17
CA ASP A 141 -16.39 8.16 3.67
C ASP A 141 -17.07 9.51 3.41
N ASP A 142 -16.35 10.63 3.52
CA ASP A 142 -16.84 11.96 3.13
C ASP A 142 -17.24 12.00 1.65
N GLN A 143 -16.47 11.36 0.76
CA GLN A 143 -16.82 11.27 -0.66
C GLN A 143 -18.01 10.35 -0.92
N VAL A 144 -18.13 9.24 -0.19
CA VAL A 144 -19.32 8.37 -0.23
C VAL A 144 -20.57 9.18 0.16
N ALA A 145 -20.49 10.01 1.21
CA ALA A 145 -21.58 10.86 1.66
C ALA A 145 -22.00 11.92 0.61
N LYS A 146 -21.07 12.33 -0.27
CA LYS A 146 -21.35 13.19 -1.44
C LYS A 146 -21.92 12.45 -2.65
N GLY A 147 -22.13 11.12 -2.54
CA GLY A 147 -22.65 10.29 -3.62
C GLY A 147 -21.59 9.84 -4.64
N VAL A 148 -20.30 9.98 -4.34
CA VAL A 148 -19.22 9.45 -5.19
C VAL A 148 -19.15 7.93 -5.04
N ARG A 149 -18.94 7.20 -6.14
CA ARG A 149 -18.79 5.74 -6.12
C ARG A 149 -17.37 5.34 -5.72
N VAL A 150 -17.16 5.12 -4.42
CA VAL A 150 -15.84 4.87 -3.81
C VAL A 150 -15.68 3.43 -3.39
N ALA A 151 -14.50 2.86 -3.60
CA ALA A 151 -14.01 1.70 -2.85
C ALA A 151 -12.60 1.99 -2.31
N VAL A 152 -12.21 1.32 -1.23
CA VAL A 152 -10.87 1.45 -0.66
C VAL A 152 -10.19 0.09 -0.67
N ILE A 153 -8.94 0.05 -1.11
CA ILE A 153 -8.06 -1.11 -0.99
C ILE A 153 -7.09 -0.84 0.15
N ARG A 154 -7.12 -1.67 1.18
CA ARG A 154 -6.15 -1.66 2.28
C ARG A 154 -5.00 -2.59 1.92
N LEU A 155 -3.82 -2.03 1.73
CA LEU A 155 -2.59 -2.78 1.51
C LEU A 155 -2.05 -3.31 2.85
N SER A 156 -1.50 -4.52 2.83
CA SER A 156 -0.72 -5.04 3.96
C SER A 156 0.51 -4.18 4.23
N PRO A 157 1.07 -4.14 5.46
CA PRO A 157 2.32 -3.44 5.75
C PRO A 157 3.49 -3.98 4.92
N SER A 158 3.47 -5.29 4.62
CA SER A 158 4.45 -5.97 3.79
C SER A 158 3.95 -6.19 2.37
N VAL A 159 3.74 -5.11 1.60
CA VAL A 159 3.65 -5.26 0.13
C VAL A 159 5.06 -5.54 -0.38
N HIS A 160 5.28 -6.73 -0.93
CA HIS A 160 6.61 -7.22 -1.28
C HIS A 160 6.74 -7.53 -2.78
N GLY A 161 7.98 -7.80 -3.19
CA GLY A 161 8.32 -8.15 -4.57
C GLY A 161 9.51 -7.35 -5.09
N GLU A 162 9.96 -7.69 -6.30
CA GLU A 162 11.12 -7.03 -6.91
C GLU A 162 10.90 -5.50 -7.06
N GLY A 163 11.93 -4.74 -6.67
CA GLY A 163 11.93 -3.28 -6.74
C GLY A 163 11.44 -2.59 -5.47
N ASP A 164 11.08 -3.35 -4.43
CA ASP A 164 10.82 -2.81 -3.11
C ASP A 164 12.12 -2.27 -2.50
N LYS A 165 12.09 -1.00 -2.11
CA LYS A 165 13.27 -0.27 -1.59
C LYS A 165 12.97 0.54 -0.34
N ILE A 166 11.70 0.87 -0.12
CA ILE A 166 11.26 1.79 0.93
C ILE A 166 10.15 1.19 1.80
N GLY A 167 9.68 -0.02 1.48
CA GLY A 167 8.73 -0.75 2.29
C GLY A 167 9.31 -1.23 3.62
N PHE A 168 8.47 -1.88 4.42
CA PHE A 168 8.83 -2.30 5.77
C PHE A 168 9.92 -3.38 5.75
N VAL A 169 9.87 -4.29 4.78
CA VAL A 169 10.84 -5.38 4.66
C VAL A 169 12.25 -4.87 4.33
N PRO A 170 12.49 -4.02 3.30
CA PRO A 170 13.78 -3.38 3.08
C PRO A 170 14.29 -2.58 4.26
N LEU A 171 13.41 -1.86 4.96
CA LEU A 171 13.80 -1.08 6.14
C LEU A 171 14.26 -1.99 7.28
N PHE A 172 13.56 -3.11 7.52
CA PHE A 172 13.98 -4.12 8.48
C PHE A 172 15.37 -4.68 8.13
N ILE A 173 15.56 -5.08 6.86
CA ILE A 173 16.86 -5.59 6.36
C ILE A 173 17.96 -4.55 6.56
N LYS A 174 17.68 -3.28 6.26
CA LYS A 174 18.62 -2.17 6.43
C LYS A 174 19.03 -2.02 7.89
N ILE A 175 18.07 -1.97 8.81
CA ILE A 175 18.35 -1.86 10.26
C ILE A 175 19.18 -3.05 10.73
N ALA A 176 18.82 -4.27 10.32
CA ALA A 176 19.55 -5.48 10.68
C ALA A 176 21.01 -5.45 10.18
N ARG A 177 21.23 -4.98 8.95
CA ARG A 177 22.56 -4.79 8.36
C ARG A 177 23.37 -3.72 9.10
N GLU A 178 22.77 -2.57 9.42
CA GLU A 178 23.43 -1.47 10.14
C GLU A 178 23.81 -1.84 11.58
N LYS A 179 22.96 -2.62 12.25
CA LYS A 179 23.18 -3.06 13.64
C LYS A 179 24.00 -4.34 13.76
N GLY A 180 24.19 -5.07 12.65
CA GLY A 180 24.85 -6.38 12.63
C GLY A 180 24.07 -7.47 13.37
N VAL A 181 22.77 -7.26 13.59
CA VAL A 181 21.88 -8.16 14.35
C VAL A 181 20.47 -8.02 13.80
N SER A 182 19.79 -9.14 13.52
CA SER A 182 18.36 -9.16 13.25
C SER A 182 17.63 -9.32 14.58
N ALA A 183 16.75 -8.37 14.96
CA ALA A 183 16.11 -8.39 16.27
C ALA A 183 14.60 -8.62 16.19
N VAL A 184 14.02 -9.24 17.22
CA VAL A 184 12.58 -9.27 17.45
C VAL A 184 12.24 -8.83 18.86
N ILE A 185 11.06 -8.22 19.05
CA ILE A 185 10.61 -7.75 20.36
C ILE A 185 9.82 -8.88 21.04
N GLY A 186 10.17 -9.22 22.28
CA GLY A 186 9.40 -10.18 23.08
C GLY A 186 9.18 -11.55 22.42
N GLY A 187 10.18 -12.05 21.69
CA GLY A 187 10.12 -13.34 20.99
C GLY A 187 9.53 -13.31 19.58
N GLY A 188 9.00 -12.17 19.11
CA GLY A 188 8.60 -11.99 17.70
C GLY A 188 7.39 -12.82 17.27
N ASN A 189 6.46 -13.09 18.19
CA ASN A 189 5.20 -13.79 17.89
C ASN A 189 4.13 -12.87 17.30
N ASN A 190 4.37 -11.55 17.25
CA ASN A 190 3.52 -10.63 16.51
C ASN A 190 3.60 -10.93 15.01
N ARG A 191 2.53 -10.62 14.27
CA ARG A 191 2.31 -11.06 12.90
C ARG A 191 2.12 -9.91 11.95
N TRP A 192 2.77 -10.00 10.80
CA TRP A 192 2.58 -9.08 9.69
C TRP A 192 1.89 -9.78 8.53
N PRO A 193 0.79 -9.23 7.98
CA PRO A 193 0.23 -9.73 6.75
C PRO A 193 1.11 -9.30 5.58
N ALA A 194 1.04 -10.05 4.49
CA ALA A 194 1.83 -9.78 3.29
C ALA A 194 1.01 -9.94 2.01
N VAL A 195 1.42 -9.23 0.95
CA VAL A 195 0.89 -9.41 -0.40
C VAL A 195 1.99 -9.10 -1.42
N HIS A 196 2.13 -9.96 -2.43
CA HIS A 196 3.01 -9.64 -3.54
C HIS A 196 2.43 -8.48 -4.37
N ARG A 197 3.27 -7.52 -4.79
CA ARG A 197 2.84 -6.31 -5.51
C ARG A 197 2.03 -6.60 -6.78
N LEU A 198 2.30 -7.71 -7.45
CA LEU A 198 1.58 -8.12 -8.67
C LEU A 198 0.19 -8.70 -8.34
N ASP A 199 0.05 -9.41 -7.21
CA ASP A 199 -1.26 -9.85 -6.72
C ASP A 199 -2.11 -8.66 -6.27
N ALA A 200 -1.50 -7.69 -5.58
CA ALA A 200 -2.15 -6.42 -5.26
C ALA A 200 -2.62 -5.71 -6.54
N ALA A 201 -1.76 -5.60 -7.56
CA ALA A 201 -2.13 -4.97 -8.83
C ALA A 201 -3.35 -5.62 -9.49
N ARG A 202 -3.39 -6.95 -9.53
CA ARG A 202 -4.55 -7.71 -10.02
C ARG A 202 -5.82 -7.42 -9.22
N LEU A 203 -5.72 -7.27 -7.90
CA LEU A 203 -6.85 -6.87 -7.05
C LEU A 203 -7.37 -5.49 -7.44
N TYR A 204 -6.52 -4.48 -7.64
CA TYR A 204 -6.95 -3.14 -8.11
C TYR A 204 -7.75 -3.22 -9.40
N ARG A 205 -7.29 -4.01 -10.38
CA ARG A 205 -8.03 -4.22 -11.63
C ARG A 205 -9.38 -4.90 -11.38
N LEU A 206 -9.42 -5.98 -10.61
CA LEU A 206 -10.67 -6.69 -10.32
C LEU A 206 -11.68 -5.81 -9.57
N ALA A 207 -11.22 -5.03 -8.59
CA ALA A 207 -12.07 -4.08 -7.86
C ALA A 207 -12.61 -2.96 -8.76
N LEU A 208 -11.85 -2.58 -9.79
CA LEU A 208 -12.28 -1.60 -10.77
C LEU A 208 -13.33 -2.16 -11.74
N GLU A 209 -13.12 -3.38 -12.25
CA GLU A 209 -13.98 -4.01 -13.26
C GLU A 209 -15.29 -4.57 -12.69
N LYS A 210 -15.29 -5.01 -11.43
CA LYS A 210 -16.47 -5.61 -10.81
C LYS A 210 -17.41 -4.56 -10.20
N PRO A 211 -18.74 -4.78 -10.24
CA PRO A 211 -19.68 -3.97 -9.50
C PRO A 211 -19.40 -4.03 -7.99
N PHE A 212 -19.51 -2.89 -7.32
CA PHE A 212 -19.36 -2.79 -5.87
C PHE A 212 -20.29 -1.70 -5.32
N ALA A 213 -20.75 -1.88 -4.09
CA ALA A 213 -21.47 -0.83 -3.36
C ALA A 213 -20.49 0.27 -2.93
N SER A 214 -20.86 1.54 -3.08
CA SER A 214 -20.02 2.64 -2.62
C SER A 214 -19.72 2.51 -1.12
N GLY A 215 -18.47 2.75 -0.72
CA GLY A 215 -17.97 2.53 0.63
C GLY A 215 -17.39 1.13 0.88
N THR A 216 -17.32 0.27 -0.13
CA THR A 216 -16.69 -1.06 -0.01
C THR A 216 -15.22 -0.96 0.40
N ARG A 217 -14.76 -1.89 1.25
CA ARG A 217 -13.36 -2.06 1.64
C ARG A 217 -12.87 -3.43 1.17
N TYR A 218 -11.70 -3.46 0.54
CA TYR A 218 -11.00 -4.69 0.16
C TYR A 218 -9.67 -4.77 0.88
N HIS A 219 -9.23 -5.98 1.21
CA HIS A 219 -7.93 -6.26 1.79
C HIS A 219 -7.02 -6.91 0.74
N ALA A 220 -5.97 -6.19 0.35
CA ALA A 220 -4.88 -6.77 -0.45
C ALA A 220 -3.92 -7.50 0.49
N VAL A 221 -4.32 -8.71 0.88
CA VAL A 221 -3.56 -9.59 1.78
C VAL A 221 -3.53 -11.00 1.20
N ALA A 222 -2.36 -11.49 0.81
CA ALA A 222 -2.15 -12.86 0.36
C ALA A 222 -1.88 -13.83 1.53
N GLU A 223 -1.14 -13.35 2.53
CA GLU A 223 -0.76 -14.09 3.73
C GLU A 223 -1.30 -13.37 4.96
N GLU A 224 -2.18 -14.02 5.71
CA GLU A 224 -2.98 -13.40 6.78
C GLU A 224 -2.13 -12.87 7.94
N GLY A 225 -1.01 -13.52 8.25
CA GLY A 225 -0.15 -13.13 9.36
C GLY A 225 1.07 -14.00 9.49
N ILE A 226 2.21 -13.47 9.09
CA ILE A 226 3.52 -14.08 9.25
C ILE A 226 4.11 -13.66 10.58
N GLU A 227 4.46 -14.61 11.44
CA GLU A 227 5.18 -14.30 12.68
C GLU A 227 6.51 -13.59 12.37
N LEU A 228 6.76 -12.47 13.04
CA LEU A 228 7.91 -11.61 12.78
C LEU A 228 9.24 -12.33 12.99
N LYS A 229 9.30 -13.30 13.92
CA LYS A 229 10.47 -14.16 14.11
C LYS A 229 10.86 -14.95 12.86
N ASN A 230 9.90 -15.32 12.01
CA ASN A 230 10.18 -16.03 10.76
C ASN A 230 10.79 -15.08 9.72
N ILE A 231 10.29 -13.84 9.62
CA ILE A 231 10.88 -12.80 8.77
C ILE A 231 12.30 -12.47 9.25
N ALA A 232 12.46 -12.21 10.56
CA ALA A 232 13.73 -11.85 11.16
C ALA A 232 14.77 -12.98 11.07
N SER A 233 14.35 -14.24 11.19
CA SER A 233 15.22 -15.41 11.02
C SER A 233 15.77 -15.52 9.61
N GLU A 234 14.91 -15.36 8.59
CA GLU A 234 15.36 -15.37 7.19
C GLU A 234 16.33 -14.22 6.93
N ILE A 235 16.04 -13.01 7.41
CA ILE A 235 16.98 -11.86 7.30
C ILE A 235 18.32 -12.17 7.98
N ALA A 236 18.30 -12.77 9.17
CA ALA A 236 19.50 -13.14 9.93
C ALA A 236 20.37 -14.13 9.14
N GLU A 237 19.75 -15.18 8.60
CA GLU A 237 20.41 -16.20 7.79
C GLU A 237 21.03 -15.60 6.51
N ARG A 238 20.25 -14.79 5.78
CA ARG A 238 20.68 -14.16 4.51
C ARG A 238 21.81 -13.15 4.70
N LEU A 239 21.85 -12.45 5.83
CA LEU A 239 22.91 -11.50 6.16
C LEU A 239 24.08 -12.13 6.95
N ALA A 240 23.99 -13.41 7.33
CA ALA A 240 24.94 -14.09 8.21
C ALA A 240 25.20 -13.34 9.53
N ILE A 241 24.13 -12.86 10.17
CA ILE A 241 24.13 -12.13 11.45
C ILE A 241 23.26 -12.87 12.49
N PRO A 242 23.46 -12.66 13.81
CA PRO A 242 22.63 -13.29 14.82
C PRO A 242 21.19 -12.79 14.80
N LEU A 243 20.25 -13.69 15.12
CA LEU A 243 18.88 -13.36 15.53
C LEU A 243 18.82 -13.23 17.06
N VAL A 244 18.28 -12.13 17.57
CA VAL A 244 18.11 -11.90 19.01
C VAL A 244 16.68 -11.52 19.35
N SER A 245 16.24 -11.89 20.55
CA SER A 245 15.02 -11.35 21.15
C SER A 245 15.41 -10.25 22.13
N ILE A 246 14.81 -9.07 21.96
CA ILE A 246 15.05 -7.88 22.79
C ILE A 246 13.81 -7.47 23.57
N ASN A 247 14.01 -6.75 24.67
CA ASN A 247 12.94 -6.13 25.44
C ASN A 247 12.54 -4.75 24.86
N SER A 248 11.49 -4.15 25.42
CA SER A 248 10.96 -2.86 24.91
C SER A 248 11.95 -1.69 25.04
N GLN A 249 12.82 -1.67 26.05
CA GLN A 249 13.83 -0.60 26.19
C GLN A 249 14.92 -0.72 25.14
N GLU A 250 15.39 -1.93 24.87
CA GLU A 250 16.36 -2.23 23.82
C GLU A 250 15.80 -1.98 22.42
N ALA A 251 14.50 -2.22 22.23
CA ALA A 251 13.81 -2.03 20.95
C ALA A 251 13.83 -0.58 20.46
N GLU A 252 13.70 0.40 21.37
CA GLU A 252 13.78 1.82 21.01
C GLU A 252 15.16 2.19 20.45
N LEU A 253 16.23 1.66 21.05
CA LEU A 253 17.61 1.87 20.60
C LEU A 253 17.93 1.13 19.29
N HIS A 254 17.30 -0.03 19.07
CA HIS A 254 17.52 -0.86 17.89
C HIS A 254 16.76 -0.32 16.67
N PHE A 255 15.45 -0.11 16.81
CA PHE A 255 14.55 0.24 15.70
C PHE A 255 14.26 1.75 15.57
N SER A 256 14.53 2.55 16.61
CA SER A 256 14.18 3.98 16.62
C SER A 256 12.70 4.18 16.28
N TRP A 257 12.38 5.08 15.35
CA TRP A 257 11.01 5.36 14.91
C TRP A 257 10.28 4.12 14.35
N PHE A 258 11.01 3.15 13.79
CA PHE A 258 10.43 1.92 13.22
C PHE A 258 9.93 0.94 14.28
N MET A 259 10.26 1.16 15.56
CA MET A 259 9.82 0.32 16.69
C MET A 259 8.31 0.09 16.70
N HIS A 260 7.53 1.13 16.41
CA HIS A 260 6.07 1.07 16.37
C HIS A 260 5.56 0.02 15.37
N PHE A 261 6.23 -0.12 14.24
CA PHE A 261 5.88 -1.12 13.23
C PHE A 261 6.45 -2.48 13.60
N ALA A 262 7.69 -2.55 14.08
CA ALA A 262 8.31 -3.80 14.55
C ALA A 262 7.51 -4.48 15.67
N ALA A 263 6.86 -3.70 16.55
CA ALA A 263 6.01 -4.21 17.62
C ALA A 263 4.56 -4.54 17.18
N LEU A 264 4.16 -4.17 15.96
CA LEU A 264 2.78 -4.29 15.49
C LEU A 264 2.39 -5.77 15.31
N ASP A 265 1.28 -6.20 15.92
CA ASP A 265 0.56 -7.42 15.56
C ASP A 265 -0.67 -7.04 14.73
N ASN A 266 -0.70 -7.43 13.46
CA ASN A 266 -1.76 -7.05 12.52
C ASN A 266 -2.25 -8.23 11.65
N PRO A 267 -2.62 -9.39 12.23
CA PRO A 267 -3.21 -10.47 11.44
C PRO A 267 -4.48 -9.96 10.73
N THR A 268 -4.51 -10.08 9.41
CA THR A 268 -5.56 -9.47 8.58
C THR A 268 -6.09 -10.48 7.58
N SER A 269 -7.38 -10.81 7.67
CA SER A 269 -8.02 -11.71 6.71
C SER A 269 -8.33 -10.97 5.41
N SER A 270 -8.35 -11.71 4.29
CA SER A 270 -8.87 -11.26 3.00
C SER A 270 -9.94 -12.20 2.43
N GLU A 271 -10.53 -13.06 3.27
CA GLU A 271 -11.50 -14.07 2.82
C GLU A 271 -12.67 -13.44 2.06
N TRP A 272 -13.23 -12.35 2.59
CA TRP A 272 -14.32 -11.63 1.92
C TRP A 272 -13.87 -11.04 0.58
N THR A 273 -12.70 -10.40 0.54
CA THR A 273 -12.14 -9.85 -0.71
C THR A 273 -11.94 -10.92 -1.77
N ARG A 274 -11.37 -12.08 -1.40
CA ARG A 274 -11.17 -13.22 -2.31
C ARG A 274 -12.48 -13.70 -2.89
N ASN A 275 -13.50 -13.86 -2.04
CA ASN A 275 -14.83 -14.31 -2.48
C ASN A 275 -15.53 -13.27 -3.36
N ALA A 276 -15.55 -11.99 -2.95
CA ALA A 276 -16.21 -10.92 -3.68
C ALA A 276 -15.58 -10.67 -5.06
N LEU A 277 -14.25 -10.76 -5.17
CA LEU A 277 -13.52 -10.47 -6.39
C LEU A 277 -13.11 -11.70 -7.20
N ASP A 278 -13.37 -12.93 -6.71
CA ASP A 278 -12.68 -14.15 -7.20
C ASP A 278 -11.17 -13.94 -7.32
N TRP A 279 -10.61 -13.22 -6.34
CA TRP A 279 -9.19 -12.89 -6.31
C TRP A 279 -8.42 -14.04 -5.66
N LYS A 280 -7.50 -14.62 -6.42
CA LYS A 280 -6.63 -15.72 -6.01
C LYS A 280 -5.20 -15.24 -6.19
N PRO A 281 -4.46 -14.95 -5.11
CA PRO A 281 -3.03 -14.67 -5.19
C PRO A 281 -2.28 -15.83 -5.84
N LEU A 282 -1.36 -15.52 -6.75
CA LEU A 282 -0.61 -16.51 -7.54
C LEU A 282 0.90 -16.32 -7.46
N HIS A 283 1.36 -15.19 -6.91
CA HIS A 283 2.78 -14.89 -6.84
C HIS A 283 3.41 -15.45 -5.55
N PRO A 284 4.75 -15.49 -5.47
CA PRO A 284 5.46 -16.04 -4.31
C PRO A 284 5.01 -15.41 -3.00
N THR A 285 5.18 -16.16 -1.92
CA THR A 285 5.05 -15.68 -0.53
C THR A 285 6.22 -14.76 -0.17
N LEU A 286 6.07 -13.97 0.90
CA LEU A 286 7.15 -13.11 1.40
C LEU A 286 8.40 -13.92 1.76
N GLN A 287 8.25 -15.11 2.35
CA GLN A 287 9.38 -15.98 2.69
C GLN A 287 10.12 -16.48 1.44
N GLU A 288 9.39 -16.84 0.39
CA GLU A 288 10.01 -17.24 -0.87
C GLU A 288 10.79 -16.08 -1.50
N ASP A 289 10.25 -14.88 -1.43
CA ASP A 289 10.91 -13.66 -1.92
C ASP A 289 12.16 -13.28 -1.11
N LEU A 290 12.12 -13.44 0.23
CA LEU A 290 13.28 -13.20 1.10
C LEU A 290 14.42 -14.20 0.85
N LYS A 291 14.11 -15.43 0.43
CA LYS A 291 15.13 -16.40 -0.02
C LYS A 291 15.78 -15.99 -1.34
N GLY A 292 15.10 -15.13 -2.12
CA GLY A 292 15.61 -14.55 -3.35
C GLY A 292 16.81 -13.62 -3.15
N SER A 293 17.38 -13.16 -4.26
CA SER A 293 18.58 -12.30 -4.25
C SER A 293 18.28 -10.81 -4.24
N TYR A 294 17.11 -10.38 -4.71
CA TYR A 294 16.87 -8.96 -4.99
C TYR A 294 16.70 -8.09 -3.73
N TYR A 295 16.35 -8.68 -2.58
CA TYR A 295 16.31 -7.96 -1.29
C TYR A 295 17.70 -7.77 -0.66
N PHE A 296 18.68 -8.59 -1.04
CA PHE A 296 19.99 -8.65 -0.40
C PHE A 296 21.16 -8.24 -1.30
N SER A 297 20.90 -7.94 -2.58
CA SER A 297 21.93 -7.46 -3.51
C SER A 297 22.56 -6.14 -3.02
N ASP A 298 23.90 -6.11 -2.91
CA ASP A 298 24.70 -5.05 -2.26
C ASP A 298 24.64 -3.63 -2.86
N ASN A 299 23.82 -3.40 -3.89
CA ASN A 299 23.73 -2.13 -4.63
C ASN A 299 22.36 -1.46 -4.52
N ARG A 300 21.74 -1.40 -3.34
CA ARG A 300 20.46 -0.69 -3.15
C ARG A 300 20.47 0.29 -1.99
#